data_AF-A0A7G6E3A0-F1
#
_entry.id   AF-A0A7G6E3A0-F1
#
_cell.length_a   1.000
_cell.length_b   1.000
_cell.length_c   1.000
_cell.angle_alpha   90.00
_cell.angle_beta   90.00
_cell.angle_gamma   90.00
#
_symmetry.space_group_name_H-M   'P 1'
#
loop_
_entity.id
_entity.type
_entity.pdbx_description
1 polymer ?
#
loop_
_entity_poly.entity_id
_entity_poly.type
_entity_poly.pdbx_seq_one_letter_code
_entity_poly.pdbx_strand_id
1 'polypeptide(L)'
;MRGLNLLGSQLRRRYLAIGPDCIKEDSLWEEMVQEILKKEGIETISPRHRQVMDYVRKYYLEKERAPSVRELCSLTGLSLGEFFALFSDWPHTLFFLDSIVSQVLGIPVWQVEC
;
A
#
# COMPACT_ATOMS: atom_id res chain seq x y z
N MET A 1 -11.54 -4.48 -26.27
CA MET A 1 -12.02 -4.36 -24.88
C MET A 1 -10.86 -4.74 -23.98
N ARG A 2 -10.54 -3.86 -23.02
CA ARG A 2 -9.28 -3.78 -22.27
C ARG A 2 -8.85 -5.15 -21.71
N GLY A 3 -7.62 -5.58 -22.04
CA GLY A 3 -7.00 -6.72 -21.40
C GLY A 3 -6.96 -6.49 -19.90
N LEU A 4 -7.66 -7.33 -19.14
CA LEU A 4 -7.56 -7.33 -17.68
C LEU A 4 -6.09 -7.42 -17.31
N ASN A 5 -5.60 -6.43 -16.55
CA ASN A 5 -4.21 -6.25 -16.16
C ASN A 5 -3.60 -7.54 -15.57
N LEU A 6 -2.97 -8.36 -16.42
CA LEU A 6 -2.35 -9.64 -16.05
C LEU A 6 -1.26 -9.44 -14.99
N LEU A 7 -0.55 -8.31 -15.03
CA LEU A 7 0.50 -7.94 -14.07
C LEU A 7 -0.06 -7.75 -12.65
N GLY A 8 -1.23 -7.12 -12.52
CA GLY A 8 -1.90 -6.98 -11.22
C GLY A 8 -2.30 -8.33 -10.61
N SER A 9 -2.71 -9.27 -11.47
CA SER A 9 -3.02 -10.64 -11.05
C SER A 9 -1.79 -11.43 -10.61
N GLN A 10 -0.60 -11.15 -11.16
CA GLN A 10 0.63 -11.86 -10.84
C GLN A 10 1.23 -11.35 -9.53
N LEU A 11 1.34 -10.04 -9.37
CA LEU A 11 1.83 -9.41 -8.13
C LEU A 11 0.99 -9.85 -6.92
N ARG A 12 -0.34 -9.74 -7.03
CA ARG A 12 -1.24 -10.17 -5.94
C ARG A 12 -1.06 -11.66 -5.61
N ARG A 13 -1.01 -12.54 -6.62
CA ARG A 13 -0.79 -13.98 -6.39
C ARG A 13 0.54 -14.28 -5.70
N ARG A 14 1.62 -13.57 -6.08
CA ARG A 14 2.94 -13.71 -5.48
C ARG A 14 2.90 -13.43 -3.97
N TYR A 15 2.39 -12.26 -3.56
CA TYR A 15 2.39 -11.88 -2.15
C TYR A 15 1.35 -12.64 -1.32
N LEU A 16 0.24 -13.10 -1.92
CA LEU A 16 -0.67 -14.03 -1.25
C LEU A 16 -0.01 -15.38 -0.96
N ALA A 17 0.86 -15.88 -1.86
CA ALA A 17 1.59 -17.12 -1.64
C ALA A 17 2.70 -16.99 -0.57
N ILE A 18 3.30 -15.80 -0.44
CA ILE A 18 4.23 -15.46 0.65
C ILE A 18 3.49 -15.42 2.00
N GLY A 19 2.24 -14.94 2.01
CA GLY A 19 1.44 -14.87 3.23
C GLY A 19 1.84 -13.68 4.13
N PRO A 20 1.62 -13.76 5.46
CA PRO A 20 1.82 -12.64 6.38
C PRO A 20 3.25 -12.06 6.39
N ASP A 21 4.24 -12.84 5.97
CA ASP A 21 5.64 -12.41 5.94
C ASP A 21 5.87 -11.28 4.92
N CYS A 22 5.01 -11.13 3.91
CA CYS A 22 5.10 -10.02 2.95
C CYS A 22 4.95 -8.64 3.59
N ILE A 23 4.31 -8.56 4.76
CA ILE A 23 4.17 -7.34 5.55
C ILE A 23 4.98 -7.38 6.86
N LYS A 24 5.37 -8.54 7.36
CA LYS A 24 6.15 -8.65 8.61
C LYS A 24 7.66 -8.52 8.39
N GLU A 25 8.18 -9.02 7.28
CA GLU A 25 9.60 -8.92 6.95
C GLU A 25 9.91 -7.63 6.19
N ASP A 26 10.92 -6.89 6.64
CA ASP A 26 11.25 -5.56 6.09
C ASP A 26 11.65 -5.61 4.61
N SER A 27 12.42 -6.62 4.22
CA SER A 27 12.88 -6.78 2.84
C SER A 27 11.73 -7.10 1.87
N LEU A 28 10.81 -7.99 2.29
CA LEU A 28 9.63 -8.36 1.50
C LEU A 28 8.62 -7.20 1.43
N TRP A 29 8.45 -6.47 2.53
CA TRP A 29 7.65 -5.25 2.56
C TRP A 29 8.18 -4.21 1.58
N GLU A 30 9.48 -3.94 1.63
CA GLU A 30 10.12 -2.97 0.76
C GLU A 30 9.98 -3.37 -0.71
N GLU A 31 10.17 -4.65 -1.04
CA GLU A 31 9.96 -5.19 -2.39
C GLU A 31 8.51 -4.99 -2.85
N MET A 32 7.53 -5.36 -2.03
CA MET A 32 6.11 -5.23 -2.32
C MET A 32 5.71 -3.79 -2.59
N VAL A 33 6.13 -2.86 -1.72
CA VAL A 33 5.85 -1.43 -1.88
C VAL A 33 6.46 -0.91 -3.18
N GLN A 34 7.70 -1.27 -3.49
CA GLN A 34 8.34 -0.81 -4.73
C GLN A 34 7.61 -1.31 -5.98
N GLU A 35 7.19 -2.58 -6.00
CA GLU A 35 6.46 -3.14 -7.13
C GLU A 35 5.07 -2.50 -7.29
N ILE A 36 4.35 -2.26 -6.19
CA ILE A 36 3.05 -1.59 -6.21
C ILE A 36 3.20 -0.16 -6.72
N LEU A 37 4.09 0.65 -6.13
CA LEU A 37 4.25 2.06 -6.53
C LEU A 37 4.66 2.21 -8.00
N LYS A 38 5.58 1.37 -8.50
CA LYS A 38 5.97 1.38 -9.92
C LYS A 38 4.80 1.05 -10.84
N LYS A 39 3.98 0.06 -10.47
CA LYS A 39 2.81 -0.35 -11.26
C LYS A 39 1.76 0.77 -11.35
N GLU A 40 1.67 1.59 -10.32
CA GLU A 40 0.76 2.74 -10.22
C GLU A 40 1.32 4.00 -10.90
N GLY A 41 2.46 3.89 -11.57
CA GLY A 41 3.07 4.99 -12.33
C GLY A 41 3.99 5.89 -11.51
N ILE A 42 4.28 5.55 -10.25
CA ILE A 42 5.27 6.24 -9.43
C ILE A 42 6.65 5.65 -9.75
N GLU A 43 7.29 6.17 -10.80
CA GLU A 43 8.61 5.69 -11.24
C GLU A 43 9.73 6.07 -10.26
N THR A 44 9.65 7.25 -9.66
CA THR A 44 10.67 7.77 -8.73
C THR A 44 10.16 7.70 -7.29
N ILE A 45 10.51 6.61 -6.61
CA ILE A 45 10.15 6.39 -5.21
C ILE A 45 11.11 7.17 -4.30
N SER A 46 10.70 8.37 -3.91
CA SER A 46 11.44 9.20 -2.95
C SER A 46 11.35 8.65 -1.51
N PRO A 47 12.26 9.07 -0.60
CA PRO A 47 12.16 8.72 0.82
C PRO A 47 10.83 9.09 1.48
N ARG A 48 10.14 10.12 0.98
CA ARG A 48 8.81 10.52 1.46
C ARG A 48 7.72 9.51 1.12
N HIS A 49 7.78 8.88 -0.06
CA HIS A 49 6.86 7.80 -0.40
C HIS A 49 7.04 6.62 0.55
N ARG A 50 8.29 6.22 0.80
CA ARG A 50 8.61 5.15 1.75
C ARG A 50 8.10 5.47 3.16
N GLN A 51 8.35 6.68 3.64
CA GLN A 51 7.87 7.12 4.96
C GLN A 51 6.35 6.97 5.11
N VAL A 52 5.57 7.37 4.09
CA VAL A 52 4.11 7.22 4.11
C VAL A 52 3.71 5.74 4.16
N MET A 53 4.30 4.92 3.30
CA MET A 53 3.99 3.48 3.24
C MET A 53 4.36 2.77 4.55
N ASP A 54 5.46 3.14 5.19
CA ASP A 54 5.84 2.55 6.49
C ASP A 54 4.84 2.89 7.60
N TYR A 55 4.21 4.06 7.56
CA TYR A 55 3.09 4.35 8.46
C TYR A 55 1.84 3.52 8.12
N VAL A 56 1.54 3.32 6.83
CA VAL A 56 0.47 2.39 6.42
C VAL A 56 0.71 0.99 6.98
N ARG A 57 1.94 0.48 6.85
CA ARG A 57 2.35 -0.81 7.41
C ARG A 57 2.09 -0.90 8.91
N LYS A 58 2.50 0.12 9.67
CA LYS A 58 2.26 0.18 11.12
C LYS A 58 0.79 0.12 11.47
N TYR A 59 -0.06 0.82 10.71
CA TYR A 59 -1.51 0.77 10.94
C TYR A 59 -2.08 -0.63 10.73
N TYR A 60 -1.61 -1.35 9.72
CA TYR A 60 -2.03 -2.72 9.51
C TYR A 60 -1.57 -3.66 10.62
N LEU A 61 -0.32 -3.54 11.06
CA LEU A 61 0.25 -4.43 12.07
C LEU A 61 -0.24 -4.13 13.49
N GLU A 62 -0.56 -2.86 13.81
CA GLU A 62 -0.92 -2.45 15.18
C GLU A 62 -2.43 -2.23 15.37
N LYS A 63 -3.14 -1.77 14.32
CA LYS A 63 -4.54 -1.36 14.41
C LYS A 63 -5.49 -2.20 13.56
N GLU A 64 -4.96 -3.12 12.77
CA GLU A 64 -5.74 -4.03 11.90
C GLU A 64 -6.70 -3.27 10.97
N ARG A 65 -6.28 -2.10 10.46
CA ARG A 65 -7.06 -1.28 9.51
C ARG A 65 -6.18 -0.37 8.67
N ALA A 66 -6.73 0.14 7.57
CA ALA A 66 -6.09 1.20 6.80
C ALA A 66 -6.07 2.54 7.58
N PRO A 67 -5.03 3.38 7.43
CA PRO A 67 -5.05 4.76 7.89
C PRO A 67 -5.84 5.67 6.94
N SER A 68 -6.45 6.71 7.47
CA SER A 68 -6.97 7.82 6.66
C SER A 68 -5.86 8.73 6.13
N VAL A 69 -6.10 9.43 5.02
CA VAL A 69 -5.18 10.46 4.51
C VAL A 69 -4.87 11.53 5.56
N ARG A 70 -5.83 11.89 6.41
CA ARG A 70 -5.62 12.86 7.51
C ARG A 70 -4.66 12.32 8.57
N GLU A 71 -4.80 11.05 8.95
CA GLU A 71 -3.86 10.40 9.89
C GLU A 71 -2.44 10.35 9.29
N LEU A 72 -2.32 10.00 8.00
CA LEU A 72 -1.04 9.99 7.31
C LEU A 72 -0.40 11.38 7.25
N CYS A 73 -1.15 12.41 6.85
CA CYS A 73 -0.69 13.80 6.85
C CYS A 73 -0.22 14.22 8.25
N SER A 74 -0.98 13.91 9.29
CA SER A 74 -0.63 14.25 10.68
C SER A 74 0.65 13.56 11.15
N LEU A 75 0.90 12.31 10.75
CA LEU A 75 2.07 11.53 11.18
C LEU A 75 3.33 11.83 10.38
N THR A 76 3.17 12.23 9.12
CA THR A 76 4.27 12.50 8.18
C THR A 76 4.65 13.98 8.15
N GLY A 77 3.80 14.85 8.70
CA GLY A 77 3.92 16.31 8.62
C GLY A 77 3.66 16.86 7.22
N LEU A 78 3.10 16.06 6.32
CA LEU A 78 2.72 16.50 4.97
C LEU A 78 1.42 17.30 5.04
N SER A 79 1.37 18.39 4.28
CA SER A 79 0.09 18.99 3.89
C SER A 79 -0.66 18.06 2.93
N LEU A 80 -1.98 18.28 2.82
CA LEU A 80 -2.81 17.53 1.87
C LEU A 80 -2.33 17.69 0.42
N GLY A 81 -1.86 18.88 0.06
CA GLY A 81 -1.31 19.16 -1.27
C GLY A 81 -0.01 18.39 -1.54
N GLU A 82 0.91 18.36 -0.57
CA GLU A 82 2.14 17.59 -0.69
C GLU A 82 1.87 16.08 -0.76
N PHE A 83 0.89 15.59 0.00
CA PHE A 83 0.48 14.19 -0.06
C PHE A 83 0.00 13.79 -1.46
N PHE A 84 -0.92 14.55 -2.06
CA PHE A 84 -1.40 14.26 -3.41
C PHE A 84 -0.39 14.58 -4.51
N ALA A 85 0.62 15.41 -4.24
CA ALA A 85 1.76 15.58 -5.13
C ALA A 85 2.66 14.34 -5.15
N LEU A 86 2.76 13.60 -4.03
CA LEU A 86 3.44 12.31 -3.96
C LEU A 86 2.58 11.17 -4.52
N PHE A 87 1.29 11.15 -4.17
CA PHE A 87 0.35 10.10 -4.55
C PHE A 87 -0.83 10.70 -5.32
N SER A 88 -0.65 10.89 -6.62
CA SER A 88 -1.64 11.54 -7.50
C SER A 88 -2.96 10.76 -7.60
N ASP A 89 -2.91 9.44 -7.46
CA ASP A 89 -4.08 8.55 -7.39
C ASP A 89 -4.00 7.64 -6.15
N TRP A 90 -4.09 8.25 -4.97
CA TRP A 90 -3.98 7.53 -3.70
C TRP A 90 -4.95 6.36 -3.54
N PRO A 91 -6.28 6.50 -3.79
CA PRO A 91 -7.23 5.39 -3.60
C PRO A 91 -6.86 4.18 -4.46
N HIS A 92 -6.47 4.39 -5.71
CA HIS A 92 -6.06 3.30 -6.59
C HIS A 92 -4.70 2.70 -6.19
N THR A 93 -3.77 3.55 -5.73
CA THR A 93 -2.46 3.11 -5.21
C THR A 93 -2.62 2.16 -4.03
N LEU A 94 -3.53 2.49 -3.12
CA LEU A 94 -3.75 1.73 -1.89
C LEU A 94 -4.54 0.44 -2.14
N PHE A 95 -5.44 0.42 -3.13
CA PHE A 95 -6.29 -0.74 -3.44
C PHE A 95 -5.54 -2.07 -3.58
N PHE A 96 -4.41 -2.10 -4.29
CA PHE A 96 -3.65 -3.35 -4.46
C PHE A 96 -2.98 -3.81 -3.17
N LEU A 97 -2.48 -2.86 -2.38
CA LEU A 97 -1.91 -3.14 -1.08
C LEU A 97 -3.00 -3.70 -0.15
N ASP A 98 -4.12 -3.01 -0.04
CA ASP A 98 -5.24 -3.37 0.83
C ASP A 98 -5.79 -4.74 0.48
N SER A 99 -5.92 -5.05 -0.81
CA SER A 99 -6.34 -6.36 -1.28
C SER A 99 -5.40 -7.49 -0.84
N ILE A 100 -4.10 -7.25 -0.81
CA ILE A 100 -3.10 -8.24 -0.37
C ILE A 100 -3.12 -8.34 1.16
N VAL A 101 -2.96 -7.19 1.83
CA VAL A 101 -2.77 -7.11 3.28
C VAL A 101 -4.00 -7.60 4.03
N SER A 102 -5.20 -7.23 3.59
CA SER A 102 -6.45 -7.72 4.20
C SER A 102 -6.53 -9.24 4.21
N GLN A 103 -6.15 -9.90 3.11
CA GLN A 103 -6.22 -11.34 3.00
C GLN A 103 -5.12 -12.06 3.79
N VAL A 104 -3.87 -11.58 3.71
CA VAL A 104 -2.76 -12.24 4.42
C VAL A 104 -2.83 -12.05 5.93
N LEU A 105 -3.40 -10.93 6.40
CA LEU A 105 -3.60 -10.68 7.84
C LEU A 105 -4.97 -11.13 8.35
N GLY A 106 -5.91 -11.48 7.47
CA GLY A 106 -7.28 -11.81 7.85
C GLY A 106 -8.10 -10.60 8.32
N ILE A 107 -7.70 -9.39 7.92
CA ILE A 107 -8.43 -8.15 8.22
C ILE A 107 -9.68 -8.08 7.34
N PRO A 108 -10.87 -7.83 7.92
CA PRO A 108 -12.08 -7.70 7.13
C PRO A 108 -12.03 -6.53 6.14
N VAL A 109 -12.64 -6.69 4.97
CA VAL A 109 -12.55 -5.70 3.88
C VAL A 109 -13.06 -4.30 4.27
N TRP A 110 -14.07 -4.23 5.14
CA TRP A 110 -14.63 -2.97 5.64
C TRP A 110 -13.72 -2.20 6.61
N GLN A 111 -12.60 -2.78 7.03
CA GLN A 111 -11.55 -2.08 7.81
C GLN A 111 -10.45 -1.51 6.91
N VAL A 112 -10.41 -1.90 5.64
CA VAL A 112 -9.37 -1.45 4.69
C VAL A 112 -9.92 -0.53 3.60
N GLU A 113 -11.19 -0.69 3.25
CA GLU A 113 -11.89 0.22 2.33
C GLU A 113 -12.46 1.42 3.11
N CYS A 114 -11.83 2.59 2.96
CA CYS A 114 -12.43 3.87 3.37
C CYS A 114 -13.38 4.42 2.30
#